data_AF-A0A970R8U0-F1
#
_entry.id   AF-A0A970R8U0-F1
#
_cell.length_a   1.000
_cell.length_b   1.000
_cell.length_c   1.000
_cell.angle_alpha   90.00
_cell.angle_beta   90.00
_cell.angle_gamma   90.00
#
_symmetry.space_group_name_H-M   'P 1'
#
loop_
_entity.id
_entity.type
_entity.pdbx_description
1 polymer ?
#
loop_
_entity_poly.entity_id
_entity_poly.type
_entity_poly.pdbx_seq_one_letter_code
_entity_poly.pdbx_strand_id
1 'polypeptide(L)'
;MSAYYQFINKTTDAAGVVTATYRSTMHAQGAWNEHEQHMAPASGIIAAELEDFQPRDDVRIGRISYDIFGLIAAGEFSISTRVIRPGKTIELLESQMQANGKTCIVARAWRMCTQDSSEIAALEDQVVYHPETLPNWEGMLRWPGGYIKSLEAKANEKHRAGKGIVWLNNAKDMV
;
A
#
# COMPACT_ATOMS: atom_id res chain seq x y z
N MET A 1 6.18 -11.60 -15.57
CA MET A 1 5.07 -11.13 -14.71
C MET A 1 5.21 -9.65 -14.47
N SER A 2 4.14 -8.88 -14.69
CA SER A 2 4.09 -7.42 -14.59
C SER A 2 3.67 -6.90 -13.22
N ALA A 3 3.14 -7.75 -12.33
CA ALA A 3 2.60 -7.33 -11.03
C ALA A 3 3.55 -7.51 -9.84
N TYR A 4 3.29 -6.79 -8.75
CA TYR A 4 3.98 -6.95 -7.46
C TYR A 4 3.70 -8.30 -6.82
N TYR A 5 2.46 -8.78 -6.91
CA TYR A 5 2.00 -10.02 -6.32
C TYR A 5 1.35 -10.93 -7.35
N GLN A 6 1.21 -12.20 -7.00
CA GLN A 6 0.37 -13.13 -7.74
C GLN A 6 -0.68 -13.67 -6.78
N PHE A 7 -1.95 -13.56 -7.15
CA PHE A 7 -3.04 -14.16 -6.38
C PHE A 7 -2.97 -15.68 -6.42
N ILE A 8 -3.20 -16.33 -5.27
CA ILE A 8 -3.29 -17.79 -5.16
C ILE A 8 -4.73 -18.21 -4.88
N ASN A 9 -5.30 -17.73 -3.78
CA ASN A 9 -6.67 -18.03 -3.39
C ASN A 9 -7.23 -17.00 -2.39
N LYS A 10 -8.54 -17.06 -2.17
CA LYS A 10 -9.25 -16.29 -1.16
C LYS A 10 -10.31 -17.18 -0.51
N THR A 11 -10.41 -17.15 0.81
CA THR A 11 -11.39 -17.92 1.58
C THR A 11 -12.08 -17.02 2.60
N THR A 12 -13.27 -17.42 3.02
CA THR A 12 -14.03 -16.75 4.08
C THR A 12 -14.44 -17.79 5.11
N ASP A 13 -14.12 -17.53 6.38
CA ASP A 13 -14.50 -18.42 7.46
C ASP A 13 -15.92 -18.15 8.01
N ALA A 14 -16.37 -18.99 8.93
CA ALA A 14 -17.70 -18.86 9.54
C ALA A 14 -17.88 -17.57 10.38
N ALA A 15 -16.79 -16.92 10.79
CA ALA A 15 -16.80 -15.63 11.48
C ALA A 15 -16.77 -14.44 10.51
N GLY A 16 -16.73 -14.69 9.21
CA GLY A 16 -16.67 -13.66 8.17
C GLY A 16 -15.28 -13.06 7.98
N VAL A 17 -14.23 -13.68 8.54
CA VAL A 17 -12.83 -13.28 8.26
C VAL A 17 -12.49 -13.74 6.84
N VAL A 18 -12.02 -12.80 6.03
CA VAL A 18 -11.55 -13.09 4.67
C VAL A 18 -10.05 -13.25 4.69
N THR A 19 -9.54 -14.38 4.23
CA THR A 19 -8.10 -14.61 4.08
C THR A 19 -7.74 -14.76 2.61
N ALA A 20 -6.88 -13.90 2.12
CA ALA A 20 -6.32 -13.95 0.77
C ALA A 20 -4.86 -14.43 0.83
N THR A 21 -4.46 -15.29 -0.10
CA THR A 21 -3.10 -15.82 -0.20
C THR A 21 -2.45 -15.34 -1.50
N TYR A 22 -1.19 -14.92 -1.39
CA TYR A 22 -0.42 -14.32 -2.47
C TYR A 22 1.00 -14.88 -2.53
N ARG A 23 1.65 -14.72 -3.69
CA ARG A 23 3.09 -14.87 -3.85
C ARG A 23 3.72 -13.55 -4.26
N SER A 24 4.73 -13.09 -3.54
CA SER A 24 5.51 -11.90 -3.93
C SER A 24 6.38 -12.19 -5.15
N THR A 25 6.42 -11.28 -6.11
CA THR A 25 7.38 -11.33 -7.23
C THR A 25 8.65 -10.57 -6.88
N MET A 26 9.65 -10.63 -7.78
CA MET A 26 10.86 -9.80 -7.67
C MET A 26 10.53 -8.29 -7.57
N HIS A 27 9.43 -7.83 -8.17
CA HIS A 27 9.05 -6.41 -8.13
C HIS A 27 8.66 -5.95 -6.73
N ALA A 28 8.26 -6.85 -5.83
CA ALA A 28 7.96 -6.51 -4.44
C ALA A 28 9.20 -6.51 -3.53
N GLN A 29 10.38 -6.88 -4.05
CA GLN A 29 11.60 -7.07 -3.25
C GLN A 29 12.05 -5.78 -2.54
N GLY A 30 12.47 -5.94 -1.29
CA GLY A 30 13.03 -4.89 -0.44
C GLY A 30 14.40 -4.39 -0.87
N ALA A 31 14.82 -3.29 -0.24
CA ALA A 31 16.05 -2.59 -0.58
C ALA A 31 17.27 -3.04 0.23
N TRP A 32 17.08 -3.84 1.29
CA TRP A 32 18.14 -4.15 2.25
C TRP A 32 18.46 -5.64 2.31
N ASN A 33 17.45 -6.49 2.09
CA ASN A 33 17.60 -7.94 2.07
C ASN A 33 16.85 -8.53 0.87
N GLU A 34 17.51 -9.38 0.09
CA GLU A 34 16.93 -9.97 -1.12
C GLU A 34 15.74 -10.90 -0.85
N HIS A 35 15.61 -11.39 0.38
CA HIS A 35 14.54 -12.26 0.84
C HIS A 35 13.42 -11.50 1.57
N GLU A 36 13.45 -10.17 1.58
CA GLU A 36 12.41 -9.34 2.17
C GLU A 36 11.56 -8.68 1.08
N GLN A 37 10.33 -8.31 1.44
CA GLN A 37 9.48 -7.43 0.66
C GLN A 37 9.66 -5.98 1.09
N HIS A 38 9.54 -5.06 0.15
CA HIS A 38 9.47 -3.64 0.42
C HIS A 38 8.12 -3.29 1.06
N MET A 39 8.11 -2.38 2.04
CA MET A 39 6.89 -2.01 2.75
C MET A 39 5.84 -1.36 1.82
N ALA A 40 6.26 -0.58 0.82
CA ALA A 40 5.33 0.10 -0.08
C ALA A 40 4.37 -0.85 -0.83
N PRO A 41 4.82 -1.87 -1.59
CA PRO A 41 3.91 -2.83 -2.21
C PRO A 41 3.14 -3.64 -1.15
N ALA A 42 3.77 -4.00 -0.02
CA ALA A 42 3.10 -4.72 1.05
C ALA A 42 1.92 -3.93 1.65
N SER A 43 2.09 -2.62 1.84
CA SER A 43 1.03 -1.71 2.29
C SER A 43 -0.08 -1.55 1.26
N GLY A 44 0.28 -1.54 -0.03
CA GLY A 44 -0.65 -1.45 -1.15
C GLY A 44 -1.56 -2.68 -1.28
N ILE A 45 -1.00 -3.89 -1.20
CA ILE A 45 -1.84 -5.11 -1.25
C ILE A 45 -2.73 -5.25 0.00
N ILE A 46 -2.26 -4.80 1.17
CA ILE A 46 -3.10 -4.74 2.37
C ILE A 46 -4.23 -3.71 2.19
N ALA A 47 -3.94 -2.54 1.61
CA ALA A 47 -4.97 -1.54 1.34
C ALA A 47 -6.03 -2.07 0.36
N ALA A 48 -5.63 -2.76 -0.70
CA ALA A 48 -6.56 -3.42 -1.62
C ALA A 48 -7.47 -4.44 -0.92
N GLU A 49 -6.90 -5.29 -0.05
CA GLU A 49 -7.72 -6.23 0.75
C GLU A 49 -8.65 -5.54 1.75
N LEU A 50 -8.30 -4.35 2.25
CA LEU A 50 -9.18 -3.55 3.10
C LEU A 50 -10.33 -2.91 2.31
N GLU A 51 -10.08 -2.46 1.08
CA GLU A 51 -11.08 -1.89 0.19
C GLU A 51 -12.07 -2.94 -0.31
N ASP A 52 -11.57 -4.12 -0.71
CA ASP A 52 -12.37 -5.24 -1.21
C ASP A 52 -13.16 -5.99 -0.12
N PHE A 53 -12.86 -5.75 1.16
CA PHE A 53 -13.49 -6.44 2.27
C PHE A 53 -14.88 -5.86 2.58
N GLN A 54 -15.93 -6.60 2.22
CA GLN A 54 -17.33 -6.23 2.43
C GLN A 54 -17.58 -4.78 1.96
N PRO A 55 -17.41 -4.51 0.65
CA PRO A 55 -17.43 -3.15 0.12
C PRO A 55 -18.80 -2.51 0.33
N ARG A 56 -18.77 -1.20 0.51
CA ARG A 56 -19.94 -0.37 0.78
C ARG A 56 -19.77 0.95 0.07
N ASP A 57 -20.77 1.32 -0.74
CA ASP A 57 -20.72 2.53 -1.56
C ASP A 57 -20.86 3.82 -0.75
N ASP A 58 -21.39 3.73 0.48
CA ASP A 58 -21.69 4.88 1.34
C ASP A 58 -20.50 5.32 2.22
N VAL A 59 -19.39 4.58 2.21
CA VAL A 59 -18.23 4.79 3.08
C VAL A 59 -16.91 4.72 2.30
N ARG A 60 -15.85 5.33 2.83
CA ARG A 60 -14.48 5.23 2.30
C ARG A 60 -13.47 5.05 3.43
N ILE A 61 -12.30 4.50 3.12
CA ILE A 61 -11.17 4.48 4.07
C ILE A 61 -10.66 5.92 4.26
N GLY A 62 -10.75 6.43 5.48
CA GLY A 62 -10.23 7.77 5.82
C GLY A 62 -8.83 7.74 6.43
N ARG A 63 -8.42 6.59 7.00
CA ARG A 63 -7.09 6.42 7.59
C ARG A 63 -6.73 4.95 7.65
N ILE A 64 -5.49 4.62 7.29
CA ILE A 64 -4.86 3.33 7.58
C ILE A 64 -3.64 3.56 8.47
N SER A 65 -3.49 2.77 9.53
CA SER A 65 -2.26 2.68 10.33
C SER A 65 -1.66 1.30 10.16
N TYR A 66 -0.33 1.22 10.02
CA TYR A 66 0.40 -0.04 9.87
C TYR A 66 1.39 -0.21 11.03
N ASP A 67 1.29 -1.33 11.73
CA ASP A 67 2.26 -1.77 12.74
C ASP A 67 3.14 -2.87 12.11
N ILE A 68 4.45 -2.60 11.95
CA ILE A 68 5.41 -3.53 11.34
C ILE A 68 6.13 -4.29 12.45
N PHE A 69 5.86 -5.59 12.57
CA PHE A 69 6.38 -6.42 13.66
C PHE A 69 7.74 -7.02 13.37
N GLY A 70 8.19 -7.01 12.11
CA GLY A 70 9.50 -7.49 11.74
C GLY A 70 9.65 -7.70 10.25
N LEU A 71 10.52 -8.64 9.88
CA LEU A 71 10.81 -8.99 8.50
C LEU A 71 9.54 -9.39 7.73
N ILE A 72 9.31 -8.73 6.59
CA ILE A 72 8.25 -9.08 5.65
C ILE A 72 8.85 -10.08 4.66
N ALA A 73 8.73 -11.37 4.93
CA ALA A 73 9.40 -12.40 4.12
C ALA A 73 8.85 -12.44 2.68
N ALA A 74 9.74 -12.54 1.69
CA ALA A 74 9.37 -12.84 0.32
C ALA A 74 8.85 -14.29 0.19
N GLY A 75 8.12 -14.55 -0.89
CA GLY A 75 7.50 -15.85 -1.16
C GLY A 75 5.99 -15.80 -0.94
N GLU A 76 5.45 -16.87 -0.37
CA GLU A 76 4.03 -17.01 -0.10
C GLU A 76 3.66 -16.39 1.25
N PHE A 77 2.57 -15.64 1.27
CA PHE A 77 2.03 -15.01 2.47
C PHE A 77 0.51 -14.93 2.38
N SER A 78 -0.14 -14.68 3.51
CA SER A 78 -1.58 -14.46 3.59
C SER A 78 -1.90 -13.12 4.23
N ILE A 79 -3.07 -12.57 3.89
CA ILE A 79 -3.66 -11.40 4.52
C ILE A 79 -5.05 -11.81 5.02
N SER A 80 -5.27 -11.70 6.32
CA SER A 80 -6.58 -11.96 6.94
C SER A 80 -7.22 -10.65 7.38
N THR A 81 -8.39 -10.33 6.83
CA THR A 81 -9.13 -9.09 7.08
C THR A 81 -10.43 -9.37 7.84
N ARG A 82 -10.73 -8.56 8.86
CA ARG A 82 -11.95 -8.66 9.68
C ARG A 82 -12.46 -7.32 10.17
N VAL A 83 -13.74 -7.27 10.53
CA VAL A 83 -14.32 -6.15 11.29
C VAL A 83 -13.89 -6.26 12.75
N ILE A 84 -13.33 -5.18 13.31
CA ILE A 84 -13.03 -5.05 14.74
C ILE A 84 -14.14 -4.31 15.47
N ARG A 85 -14.68 -3.27 14.83
CA ARG A 85 -15.79 -2.49 15.37
C ARG A 85 -16.78 -2.18 14.24
N PRO A 86 -17.97 -2.81 14.21
CA PRO A 86 -18.98 -2.49 13.21
C PRO A 86 -19.56 -1.10 13.45
N GLY A 87 -20.13 -0.51 12.40
CA GLY A 87 -20.86 0.74 12.54
C GLY A 87 -21.50 1.21 11.24
N LYS A 88 -22.63 1.91 11.39
CA LYS A 88 -23.34 2.49 10.24
C LYS A 88 -22.55 3.63 9.62
N THR A 89 -22.02 4.55 10.44
CA THR A 89 -21.32 5.74 9.95
C THR A 89 -19.80 5.63 9.97
N ILE A 90 -19.26 4.88 10.93
CA ILE A 90 -17.82 4.66 11.10
C ILE A 90 -17.61 3.24 11.60
N GLU A 91 -16.71 2.52 10.97
CA GLU A 91 -16.28 1.18 11.38
C GLU A 91 -14.75 1.02 11.33
N LEU A 92 -14.25 0.09 12.15
CA LEU A 92 -12.83 -0.25 12.24
C LEU A 92 -12.60 -1.64 11.66
N LEU A 93 -11.76 -1.72 10.64
CA LEU A 93 -11.27 -2.95 10.03
C LEU A 93 -9.84 -3.22 10.48
N GLU A 94 -9.45 -4.49 10.52
CA GLU A 94 -8.07 -4.91 10.72
C GLU A 94 -7.68 -5.96 9.68
N SER A 95 -6.50 -5.79 9.09
CA SER A 95 -5.87 -6.77 8.21
C SER A 95 -4.52 -7.19 8.79
N GLN A 96 -4.27 -8.49 8.84
CA GLN A 96 -3.01 -9.05 9.32
C GLN A 96 -2.30 -9.77 8.18
N MET A 97 -1.10 -9.30 7.82
CA MET A 97 -0.21 -10.00 6.90
C MET A 97 0.63 -11.02 7.67
N GLN A 98 0.59 -12.28 7.25
CA GLN A 98 1.37 -13.37 7.82
C GLN A 98 2.23 -14.05 6.76
N ALA A 99 3.50 -14.25 7.07
CA ALA A 99 4.43 -15.02 6.25
C ALA A 99 5.23 -15.97 7.16
N ASN A 100 5.52 -17.18 6.66
CA ASN A 100 6.25 -18.21 7.43
C ASN A 100 5.68 -18.47 8.84
N GLY A 101 4.35 -18.43 8.97
CA GLY A 101 3.64 -18.65 10.23
C GLY A 101 3.78 -17.52 11.26
N LYS A 102 4.28 -16.34 10.87
CA LYS A 102 4.44 -15.18 11.75
C LYS A 102 3.70 -13.97 11.19
N THR A 103 3.09 -13.18 12.06
CA THR A 103 2.54 -11.88 11.68
C THR A 103 3.66 -10.90 11.41
N CYS A 104 3.68 -10.33 10.20
CA CYS A 104 4.66 -9.34 9.76
C CYS A 104 4.12 -7.91 9.91
N ILE A 105 2.84 -7.70 9.55
CA ILE A 105 2.19 -6.40 9.56
C ILE A 105 0.77 -6.56 10.12
N VAL A 106 0.37 -5.63 10.98
CA VAL A 106 -1.04 -5.41 11.32
C VAL A 106 -1.44 -4.03 10.80
N ALA A 107 -2.45 -3.98 9.94
CA ALA A 107 -3.04 -2.74 9.47
C ALA A 107 -4.42 -2.53 10.09
N ARG A 108 -4.74 -1.30 10.48
CA ARG A 108 -6.07 -0.92 10.93
C ARG A 108 -6.60 0.24 10.11
N ALA A 109 -7.81 0.07 9.58
CA ALA A 109 -8.44 1.08 8.74
C ALA A 109 -9.74 1.59 9.37
N TRP A 110 -9.86 2.92 9.45
CA TRP A 110 -11.13 3.56 9.71
C TRP A 110 -11.86 3.79 8.40
N ARG A 111 -13.00 3.14 8.24
CA ARG A 111 -13.94 3.35 7.15
C ARG A 111 -15.09 4.23 7.63
N MET A 112 -15.37 5.32 6.92
CA MET A 112 -16.29 6.37 7.36
C MET A 112 -17.20 6.84 6.22
N CYS A 113 -18.43 7.24 6.55
CA CYS A 113 -19.39 7.72 5.55
C CYS A 113 -18.85 8.90 4.76
N THR A 114 -19.20 8.94 3.48
CA THR A 114 -18.91 10.08 2.61
C THR A 114 -20.01 11.12 2.70
N GLN A 115 -19.62 12.39 2.58
CA GLN A 115 -20.52 13.54 2.50
C GLN A 115 -19.94 14.51 1.47
N ASP A 116 -20.82 15.25 0.81
CA ASP A 116 -20.37 16.34 -0.06
C ASP A 116 -19.69 17.42 0.80
N SER A 117 -18.46 17.75 0.44
CA SER A 117 -17.63 18.77 1.09
C SER A 117 -17.15 19.83 0.10
N SER A 118 -17.75 19.89 -1.09
CA SER A 118 -17.37 20.81 -2.17
C SER A 118 -17.45 22.27 -1.77
N GLU A 119 -18.41 22.65 -0.92
CA GLU A 119 -18.59 24.03 -0.42
C GLU A 119 -17.39 24.55 0.41
N ILE A 120 -16.60 23.64 1.00
CA ILE A 120 -15.46 23.98 1.87
C ILE A 120 -14.13 23.45 1.34
N ALA A 121 -14.12 22.85 0.14
CA ALA A 121 -12.91 22.27 -0.45
C ALA A 121 -11.95 23.40 -0.86
N ALA A 122 -10.72 23.37 -0.36
CA ALA A 122 -9.68 24.34 -0.67
C ALA A 122 -8.30 23.66 -0.68
N LEU A 123 -7.37 24.23 -1.46
CA LEU A 123 -5.96 23.82 -1.51
C LEU A 123 -5.10 24.98 -1.02
N GLU A 124 -4.48 24.80 0.14
CA GLU A 124 -3.49 25.75 0.70
C GLU A 124 -2.04 25.35 0.34
N ASP A 125 -1.86 24.21 -0.32
CA ASP A 125 -0.56 23.71 -0.73
C ASP A 125 0.07 24.62 -1.79
N GLN A 126 1.39 24.80 -1.70
CA GLN A 126 2.14 25.55 -2.71
C GLN A 126 2.04 24.86 -4.07
N VAL A 127 1.86 25.65 -5.13
CA VAL A 127 1.88 25.13 -6.50
C VAL A 127 3.24 24.49 -6.78
N VAL A 128 3.20 23.24 -7.25
CA VAL A 128 4.37 22.46 -7.62
C VAL A 128 4.44 22.31 -9.15
N TYR A 129 5.64 22.14 -9.69
CA TYR A 129 5.81 21.90 -11.13
C TYR A 129 5.23 20.54 -11.53
N HIS A 130 4.54 20.50 -12.67
CA HIS A 130 4.00 19.27 -13.25
C HIS A 130 5.14 18.31 -13.63
N PRO A 131 4.98 16.98 -13.46
CA PRO A 131 6.04 16.02 -13.75
C PRO A 131 6.55 16.09 -15.19
N GLU A 132 5.69 16.38 -16.16
CA GLU A 132 6.08 16.44 -17.59
C GLU A 132 7.17 17.48 -17.88
N THR A 133 7.26 18.56 -17.08
CA THR A 133 8.24 19.62 -17.26
C THR A 133 9.54 19.37 -16.48
N LEU A 134 9.64 18.26 -15.75
CA LEU A 134 10.76 17.95 -14.86
C LEU A 134 11.68 16.87 -15.48
N PRO A 135 13.00 16.96 -15.24
CA PRO A 135 13.93 15.93 -15.67
C PRO A 135 13.68 14.62 -14.91
N ASN A 136 14.10 13.51 -15.51
CA ASN A 136 14.16 12.22 -14.82
C ASN A 136 15.15 12.32 -13.65
N TRP A 137 14.80 11.69 -12.54
CA TRP A 137 15.60 11.71 -11.33
C TRP A 137 15.92 10.29 -10.86
N GLU A 138 17.19 9.93 -10.89
CA GLU A 138 17.68 8.58 -10.58
C GLU A 138 18.11 8.43 -9.11
N GLY A 139 17.84 9.42 -8.26
CA GLY A 139 18.33 9.42 -6.87
C GLY A 139 17.81 8.24 -6.02
N MET A 140 16.73 7.59 -6.43
CA MET A 140 16.23 6.35 -5.81
C MET A 140 17.11 5.13 -6.12
N LEU A 141 17.81 5.09 -7.26
CA LEU A 141 18.58 3.92 -7.73
C LEU A 141 19.79 3.58 -6.84
N ARG A 142 20.14 4.45 -5.91
CA ARG A 142 21.14 4.17 -4.86
C ARG A 142 20.72 3.01 -3.93
N TRP A 143 19.42 2.71 -3.87
CA TRP A 143 18.90 1.57 -3.14
C TRP A 143 18.62 0.43 -4.13
N PRO A 144 19.08 -0.80 -3.83
CA PRO A 144 18.75 -1.96 -4.66
C PRO A 144 17.28 -2.38 -4.42
N GLY A 145 16.91 -3.54 -4.95
CA GLY A 145 15.56 -4.10 -4.78
C GLY A 145 14.67 -3.88 -6.00
N GLY A 146 13.89 -4.89 -6.34
CA GLY A 146 13.00 -4.84 -7.49
C GLY A 146 11.88 -3.80 -7.36
N TYR A 147 11.43 -3.45 -6.15
CA TYR A 147 10.46 -2.36 -5.97
C TYR A 147 11.03 -1.03 -6.44
N ILE A 148 12.22 -0.67 -5.97
CA ILE A 148 12.87 0.60 -6.32
C ILE A 148 13.15 0.66 -7.83
N LYS A 149 13.60 -0.45 -8.43
CA LYS A 149 13.82 -0.57 -9.89
C LYS A 149 12.53 -0.47 -10.71
N SER A 150 11.36 -0.65 -10.11
CA SER A 150 10.08 -0.53 -10.80
C SER A 150 9.56 0.90 -10.89
N LEU A 151 10.17 1.84 -10.14
CA LEU A 151 9.73 3.21 -10.06
C LEU A 151 10.39 4.08 -11.13
N GLU A 152 9.59 4.94 -11.74
CA GLU A 152 10.03 6.09 -12.49
C GLU A 152 9.88 7.33 -11.61
N ALA A 153 10.92 8.16 -11.54
CA ALA A 153 10.90 9.35 -10.70
C ALA A 153 11.33 10.59 -11.46
N LYS A 154 10.70 11.72 -11.14
CA LYS A 154 11.04 13.04 -11.67
C LYS A 154 11.14 14.05 -10.54
N ALA A 155 12.15 14.91 -10.59
CA ALA A 155 12.39 15.91 -9.56
C ALA A 155 13.00 17.18 -10.17
N ASN A 156 12.74 18.32 -9.53
CA ASN A 156 13.38 19.58 -9.90
C ASN A 156 14.89 19.55 -9.55
N GLU A 157 15.73 20.23 -10.32
CA GLU A 157 17.18 20.36 -10.06
C GLU A 157 17.51 20.97 -8.70
N LYS A 158 16.59 21.76 -8.11
CA LYS A 158 16.71 22.32 -6.76
C LYS A 158 16.44 21.29 -5.64
N HIS A 159 16.10 20.04 -5.98
CA HIS A 159 15.99 18.95 -5.02
C HIS A 159 17.31 18.79 -4.24
N ARG A 160 17.22 18.65 -2.92
CA ARG A 160 18.38 18.45 -2.06
C ARG A 160 18.03 17.57 -0.86
N ALA A 161 19.06 17.06 -0.19
CA ALA A 161 18.88 16.34 1.07
C ALA A 161 18.01 17.15 2.05
N GLY A 162 16.99 16.49 2.60
CA GLY A 162 16.05 17.05 3.57
C GLY A 162 14.99 18.00 3.00
N LYS A 163 14.99 18.34 1.71
CA LYS A 163 13.94 19.17 1.09
C LYS A 163 13.84 18.94 -0.42
N GLY A 164 12.66 18.52 -0.87
CA GLY A 164 12.38 18.42 -2.30
C GLY A 164 10.99 17.85 -2.55
N ILE A 165 10.59 17.90 -3.81
CA ILE A 165 9.36 17.30 -4.33
C ILE A 165 9.78 16.31 -5.40
N VAL A 166 9.25 15.09 -5.30
CA VAL A 166 9.53 14.00 -6.23
C VAL A 166 8.19 13.47 -6.70
N TRP A 167 8.03 13.41 -8.01
CA TRP A 167 6.94 12.68 -8.63
C TRP A 167 7.37 11.24 -8.82
N LEU A 168 6.51 10.31 -8.43
CA LEU A 168 6.73 8.87 -8.58
C LEU A 168 5.64 8.30 -9.48
N ASN A 169 6.04 7.43 -10.39
CA ASN A 169 5.13 6.63 -11.20
C ASN A 169 5.65 5.18 -11.27
N ASN A 170 4.79 4.25 -11.61
CA ASN A 170 5.17 2.89 -11.96
C ASN A 170 4.11 2.27 -12.89
N ALA A 171 4.51 1.30 -13.69
CA ALA A 171 3.62 0.55 -14.59
C ALA A 171 3.27 -0.85 -14.06
N LYS A 172 3.41 -1.07 -12.75
CA LYS A 172 3.22 -2.38 -12.12
C LYS A 172 1.81 -2.49 -11.56
N ASP A 173 1.12 -3.54 -11.96
CA ASP A 173 -0.13 -3.91 -11.31
C ASP A 173 0.15 -4.42 -9.88
N MET A 174 -0.85 -4.33 -9.01
CA MET A 174 -0.70 -4.87 -7.66
C MET A 174 -0.68 -6.41 -7.65
N VAL A 175 -1.55 -7.05 -8.43
CA VAL A 175 -1.81 -8.51 -8.47
C VAL A 175 -1.85 -9.02 -9.91
#